data_AF-A0A4R8LNZ7-F1
#
_entry.id   AF-A0A4R8LNZ7-F1
#
_cell.length_a   1.000
_cell.length_b   1.000
_cell.length_c   1.000
_cell.angle_alpha   90.00
_cell.angle_beta   90.00
_cell.angle_gamma   90.00
#
_symmetry.space_group_name_H-M   'P 1'
#
loop_
_entity.id
_entity.type
_entity.pdbx_description
1 polymer ?
#
loop_
_entity_poly.entity_id
_entity_poly.type
_entity_poly.pdbx_seq_one_letter_code
_entity_poly.pdbx_strand_id
1 'polypeptide(L)'
;MSRMSEVMRQVRDFYRGRGDVRCFPERWVVSYLNTLYFAKRSDELDWAWGDLEALMMYLERTGIDDLAELPWWEYSLALEWIESHIIDGERFHLTLDNARRMMSRWSDFYEYLGKIDVEIDASVLNEAYRKVCGGKDLQLIERIPYTGDELWMELASPGTDEATPFQICDYWMIIMYDRLGRSWDALDETLQSVPSVREKRRRFLALRHKLRLAGCEDSPERLVIGQFDERDIEDAERWVYRRRVKAPARQA
;
A
#
# COMPACT_ATOMS: atom_id res chain seq x y z
N MET A 1 -6.35 -1.89 38.25
CA MET A 1 -6.03 -1.04 37.08
C MET A 1 -7.26 -1.10 36.18
N SER A 2 -7.80 0.02 35.68
CA SER A 2 -8.95 -0.05 34.75
C SER A 2 -8.48 -0.51 33.38
N ARG A 3 -9.35 -1.17 32.61
CA ARG A 3 -9.02 -1.63 31.23
C ARG A 3 -8.48 -0.49 30.36
N MET A 4 -9.10 0.69 30.48
CA MET A 4 -8.62 1.92 29.85
C MET A 4 -7.20 2.30 30.23
N SER A 5 -6.86 2.25 31.53
CA SER A 5 -5.50 2.59 31.98
C SER A 5 -4.43 1.59 31.50
N GLU A 6 -4.83 0.33 31.28
CA GLU A 6 -3.96 -0.70 30.72
C GLU A 6 -3.72 -0.47 29.22
N VAL A 7 -4.77 -0.27 28.43
CA VAL A 7 -4.65 0.05 27.00
C VAL A 7 -3.85 1.33 26.79
N MET A 8 -4.13 2.39 27.55
CA MET A 8 -3.38 3.65 27.45
C MET A 8 -1.90 3.52 27.88
N ARG A 9 -1.57 2.53 28.71
CA ARG A 9 -0.17 2.19 28.98
C ARG A 9 0.47 1.53 27.76
N GLN A 10 -0.21 0.57 27.14
CA GLN A 10 0.26 -0.10 25.92
C GLN A 10 0.47 0.90 24.77
N VAL A 11 -0.48 1.80 24.53
CA VAL A 11 -0.37 2.89 23.54
C VAL A 11 0.91 3.70 23.78
N ARG A 12 1.12 4.21 25.00
CA ARG A 12 2.32 5.00 25.32
C ARG A 12 3.61 4.20 25.20
N ASP A 13 3.59 2.93 25.57
CA ASP A 13 4.74 2.05 25.42
C ASP A 13 5.05 1.79 23.93
N PHE A 14 4.03 1.74 23.06
CA PHE A 14 4.20 1.68 21.61
C PHE A 14 4.85 2.95 21.07
N TYR A 15 4.32 4.15 21.33
CA TYR A 15 4.92 5.37 20.78
C TYR A 15 6.29 5.73 21.38
N ARG A 16 6.66 5.16 22.54
CA ARG A 16 7.93 5.45 23.21
C ARG A 16 9.12 5.07 22.34
N GLY A 17 9.87 6.08 21.90
CA GLY A 17 11.11 5.91 21.14
C GLY A 17 10.93 5.67 19.65
N ARG A 18 9.68 5.67 19.14
CA ARG A 18 9.36 5.47 17.71
C ARG A 18 9.39 6.75 16.85
N GLY A 19 9.64 7.92 17.43
CA GLY A 19 9.57 9.19 16.69
C GLY A 19 8.12 9.53 16.30
N ASP A 20 7.93 10.31 15.24
CA ASP A 20 6.60 10.66 14.74
C ASP A 20 6.07 9.56 13.81
N VAL A 21 5.12 8.75 14.29
CA VAL A 21 4.41 7.76 13.47
C VAL A 21 3.45 8.52 12.56
N ARG A 22 3.88 8.75 11.32
CA ARG A 22 3.29 9.74 10.40
C ARG A 22 1.84 9.45 10.05
N CYS A 23 1.54 8.20 9.67
CA CYS A 23 0.18 7.81 9.29
C CYS A 23 -0.80 7.92 10.47
N PHE A 24 -0.45 7.41 11.65
CA PHE A 24 -1.31 7.42 12.84
C PHE A 24 -0.59 8.06 14.05
N PRO A 25 -0.60 9.40 14.19
CA PRO A 25 -0.09 10.09 15.36
C PRO A 25 -0.76 9.65 16.66
N GLU A 26 0.00 9.59 17.76
CA GLU A 26 -0.49 9.13 19.08
C GLU A 26 -1.78 9.83 19.51
N ARG A 27 -1.86 11.15 19.29
CA ARG A 27 -3.03 11.96 19.63
C ARG A 27 -4.32 11.45 18.98
N TRP A 28 -4.24 10.95 17.75
CA TRP A 28 -5.41 10.45 17.01
C TRP A 28 -5.89 9.13 17.60
N VAL A 29 -4.96 8.20 17.86
CA VAL A 29 -5.29 6.89 18.43
C VAL A 29 -5.83 7.02 19.85
N VAL A 30 -5.17 7.83 20.70
CA VAL A 30 -5.65 8.10 22.06
C VAL A 30 -7.05 8.70 22.04
N SER A 31 -7.30 9.66 21.15
CA SER A 31 -8.60 10.33 21.06
C SER A 31 -9.71 9.37 20.58
N TYR A 32 -9.43 8.51 19.60
CA TYR A 32 -10.36 7.45 19.18
C TYR A 32 -10.68 6.46 20.30
N LEU A 33 -9.69 5.92 20.99
CA LEU A 33 -9.88 4.96 22.08
C LEU A 33 -10.67 5.60 23.25
N ASN A 34 -10.45 6.89 23.53
CA ASN A 34 -11.28 7.64 24.47
C ASN A 34 -12.75 7.68 24.05
N THR A 35 -13.06 7.88 22.76
CA THR A 35 -14.47 7.86 22.32
C THR A 35 -15.13 6.51 22.52
N LEU A 36 -14.43 5.39 22.29
CA LEU A 36 -14.96 4.05 22.58
C LEU A 36 -15.23 3.88 24.08
N TYR A 37 -14.29 4.31 24.91
CA TYR A 37 -14.43 4.25 26.37
C TYR A 37 -15.63 5.06 26.87
N PHE A 38 -15.77 6.32 26.46
CA PHE A 38 -16.88 7.19 26.89
C PHE A 38 -18.23 6.78 26.29
N ALA A 39 -18.23 6.11 25.14
CA ALA A 39 -19.42 5.45 24.57
C ALA A 39 -19.79 4.14 25.30
N LYS A 40 -19.11 3.78 26.39
CA LYS A 40 -19.29 2.54 27.17
C LYS A 40 -18.98 1.26 26.40
N ARG A 41 -18.21 1.33 25.31
CA ARG A 41 -17.68 0.19 24.53
C ARG A 41 -16.29 -0.22 25.04
N SER A 42 -16.15 -0.26 26.37
CA SER A 42 -14.85 -0.51 27.02
C SER A 42 -14.32 -1.92 26.79
N ASP A 43 -15.22 -2.85 26.45
CA ASP A 43 -14.94 -4.24 26.13
C ASP A 43 -14.21 -4.43 24.80
N GLU A 44 -14.30 -3.43 23.92
CA GLU A 44 -13.67 -3.43 22.61
C GLU A 44 -12.27 -2.83 22.60
N LEU A 45 -11.84 -2.15 23.67
CA LEU A 45 -10.62 -1.33 23.66
C LEU A 45 -9.36 -2.12 23.32
N ASP A 46 -9.20 -3.34 23.85
CA ASP A 46 -8.01 -4.15 23.55
C ASP A 46 -7.98 -4.60 22.09
N TRP A 47 -9.14 -4.96 21.53
CA TRP A 47 -9.25 -5.34 20.13
C TRP A 47 -9.05 -4.14 19.21
N ALA A 48 -9.62 -2.99 19.57
CA ALA A 48 -9.47 -1.75 18.83
C ALA A 48 -8.00 -1.30 18.79
N TRP A 49 -7.33 -1.33 19.93
CA TRP A 49 -5.90 -1.02 20.00
C TRP A 49 -5.08 -2.03 19.20
N GLY A 50 -5.28 -3.33 19.41
CA GLY A 50 -4.53 -4.37 18.72
C GLY A 50 -4.66 -4.32 17.19
N ASP A 51 -5.85 -4.04 16.67
CA ASP A 51 -6.07 -3.92 15.23
C ASP A 51 -5.38 -2.69 14.63
N LEU A 52 -5.36 -1.57 15.37
CA LEU A 52 -4.69 -0.34 14.94
C LEU A 52 -3.17 -0.49 15.04
N GLU A 53 -2.67 -1.06 16.14
CA GLU A 53 -1.26 -1.37 16.36
C GLU A 53 -0.71 -2.25 15.23
N ALA A 54 -1.45 -3.31 14.87
CA ALA A 54 -1.06 -4.21 13.80
C ALA A 54 -0.94 -3.51 12.44
N LEU A 55 -1.90 -2.63 12.10
CA LEU A 55 -1.84 -1.85 10.86
C LEU A 55 -0.69 -0.83 10.88
N MET A 56 -0.44 -0.15 12.00
CA MET A 56 0.69 0.78 12.12
C MET A 56 2.02 0.10 11.89
N MET A 57 2.23 -1.04 12.53
CA MET A 57 3.46 -1.82 12.34
C MET A 57 3.63 -2.30 10.90
N TYR A 58 2.54 -2.60 10.19
CA TYR A 58 2.59 -2.89 8.77
C TYR A 58 3.01 -1.66 7.95
N LEU A 59 2.42 -0.49 8.20
CA LEU A 59 2.72 0.74 7.46
C LEU A 59 4.16 1.23 7.72
N GLU A 60 4.66 1.12 8.94
CA GLU A 60 6.07 1.41 9.27
C GLU A 60 7.04 0.57 8.42
N ARG A 61 6.64 -0.68 8.07
CA ARG A 61 7.44 -1.55 7.20
C ARG A 61 7.38 -1.12 5.73
N THR A 62 6.24 -0.62 5.25
CA THR A 62 6.09 -0.24 3.84
C THR A 62 6.76 1.10 3.51
N GLY A 63 6.99 1.95 4.50
CA GLY A 63 7.50 3.32 4.29
C GLY A 63 6.44 4.25 3.70
N ILE A 64 5.17 3.84 3.70
CA ILE A 64 4.05 4.70 3.32
C ILE A 64 3.84 5.70 4.45
N ASP A 65 4.00 6.97 4.14
CA ASP A 65 3.91 8.06 5.10
C ASP A 65 2.55 8.79 5.07
N ASP A 66 1.77 8.61 4.00
CA ASP A 66 0.44 9.18 3.82
C ASP A 66 -0.59 8.09 3.49
N LEU A 67 -1.69 8.07 4.24
CA LEU A 67 -2.81 7.15 4.03
C LEU A 67 -3.52 7.36 2.69
N ALA A 68 -3.43 8.56 2.11
CA ALA A 68 -3.97 8.86 0.79
C ALA A 68 -3.24 8.11 -0.33
N GLU A 69 -2.00 7.70 -0.10
CA GLU A 69 -1.19 6.95 -1.06
C GLU A 69 -1.43 5.43 -0.98
N LEU A 70 -2.07 4.95 0.09
CA LEU A 70 -2.28 3.54 0.34
C LEU A 70 -3.35 2.97 -0.60
N PRO A 71 -3.00 2.17 -1.62
CA PRO A 71 -4.01 1.61 -2.52
C PRO A 71 -4.81 0.50 -1.85
N TRP A 72 -6.01 0.20 -2.38
CA TRP A 72 -6.95 -0.71 -1.71
C TRP A 72 -6.38 -2.13 -1.49
N TRP A 73 -5.45 -2.59 -2.32
CA TRP A 73 -4.86 -3.93 -2.19
C TRP A 73 -3.84 -4.05 -1.07
N GLU A 74 -3.23 -2.95 -0.63
CA GLU A 74 -2.30 -2.98 0.50
C GLU A 74 -2.97 -3.47 1.77
N TYR A 75 -4.29 -3.28 1.93
CA TYR A 75 -5.02 -3.85 3.05
C TYR A 75 -5.11 -5.39 3.01
N SER A 76 -5.06 -6.02 1.83
CA SER A 76 -4.92 -7.48 1.73
C SER A 76 -3.55 -7.93 2.20
N LEU A 77 -2.50 -7.27 1.72
CA LEU A 77 -1.12 -7.56 2.11
C LEU A 77 -0.89 -7.32 3.61
N ALA A 78 -1.53 -6.28 4.17
CA ALA A 78 -1.53 -6.01 5.59
C ALA A 78 -2.12 -7.19 6.38
N LEU A 79 -3.29 -7.69 5.99
CA LEU A 79 -3.93 -8.83 6.65
C LEU A 79 -3.04 -10.08 6.65
N GLU A 80 -2.42 -10.40 5.51
CA GLU A 80 -1.50 -11.54 5.36
C GLU A 80 -0.22 -11.38 6.19
N TRP A 81 0.35 -10.18 6.19
CA TRP A 81 1.54 -9.91 6.96
C TRP A 81 1.27 -9.92 8.47
N ILE A 82 0.13 -9.38 8.90
CA ILE A 82 -0.30 -9.36 10.31
C ILE A 82 -0.47 -10.79 10.86
N GLU A 83 -1.09 -11.70 10.10
CA GLU A 83 -1.23 -13.10 10.48
C GLU A 83 0.14 -13.78 10.71
N SER A 84 1.13 -13.44 9.89
CA SER A 84 2.44 -14.11 9.91
C SER A 84 3.44 -13.51 10.90
N HIS A 85 3.25 -12.27 11.39
CA HIS A 85 4.32 -11.53 12.08
C HIS A 85 3.96 -10.87 13.41
N ILE A 86 2.70 -10.48 13.63
CA ILE A 86 2.37 -9.63 14.78
C ILE A 86 1.62 -10.38 15.85
N ILE A 87 0.73 -11.28 15.42
CA ILE A 87 -0.27 -11.80 16.32
C ILE A 87 0.07 -13.23 16.67
N ASP A 88 0.37 -13.45 17.96
CA ASP A 88 0.52 -14.79 18.54
C ASP A 88 -0.72 -15.61 18.13
N GLY A 89 -0.51 -16.81 17.59
CA GLY A 89 -1.50 -17.52 16.75
C GLY A 89 -2.90 -17.65 17.37
N GLU A 90 -3.05 -17.51 18.68
CA GLU A 90 -4.33 -17.52 19.38
C GLU A 90 -5.21 -16.25 19.17
N ARG A 91 -4.63 -15.09 18.82
CA ARG A 91 -5.39 -13.82 18.75
C ARG A 91 -5.92 -13.48 17.36
N PHE A 92 -5.28 -13.96 16.29
CA PHE A 92 -5.73 -13.70 14.93
C PHE A 92 -5.30 -14.83 14.00
N HIS A 93 -6.29 -15.52 13.47
CA HIS A 93 -6.16 -16.34 12.28
C HIS A 93 -6.87 -15.61 11.15
N LEU A 94 -6.29 -15.63 9.95
CA LEU A 94 -6.83 -14.95 8.79
C LEU A 94 -8.02 -15.72 8.23
N THR A 95 -9.15 -15.52 8.88
CA THR A 95 -10.46 -15.98 8.47
C THR A 95 -11.27 -14.79 7.96
N LEU A 96 -12.32 -15.07 7.18
CA LEU A 96 -13.21 -14.01 6.69
C LEU A 96 -13.81 -13.15 7.81
N ASP A 97 -14.23 -13.77 8.91
CA ASP A 97 -14.84 -13.05 10.04
C ASP A 97 -13.84 -12.14 10.76
N ASN A 98 -12.61 -12.64 10.94
CA ASN A 98 -11.54 -11.85 11.56
C ASN A 98 -11.07 -10.71 10.66
N ALA A 99 -10.94 -10.94 9.35
CA ALA A 99 -10.63 -9.91 8.37
C ALA A 99 -11.71 -8.83 8.34
N ARG A 100 -13.01 -9.21 8.33
CA ARG A 100 -14.13 -8.27 8.43
C ARG A 100 -14.06 -7.42 9.69
N ARG A 101 -13.89 -8.04 10.86
CA ARG A 101 -13.77 -7.35 12.14
C ARG A 101 -12.64 -6.31 12.10
N MET A 102 -11.46 -6.71 11.64
CA MET A 102 -10.28 -5.86 11.63
C MET A 102 -10.42 -4.71 10.62
N MET A 103 -10.86 -5.00 9.38
CA MET A 103 -11.08 -3.95 8.39
C MET A 103 -12.21 -2.99 8.80
N SER A 104 -13.29 -3.47 9.41
CA SER A 104 -14.33 -2.62 9.97
C SER A 104 -13.79 -1.75 11.12
N ARG A 105 -12.86 -2.24 11.93
CA ARG A 105 -12.19 -1.42 12.96
C ARG A 105 -11.38 -0.29 12.33
N TRP A 106 -10.65 -0.56 11.26
CA TRP A 106 -9.93 0.46 10.51
C TRP A 106 -10.89 1.48 9.90
N SER A 107 -12.04 1.04 9.37
CA SER A 107 -13.08 1.94 8.85
C SER A 107 -13.66 2.84 9.95
N ASP A 108 -14.02 2.27 11.11
CA ASP A 108 -14.51 3.03 12.27
C ASP A 108 -13.50 4.10 12.71
N PHE A 109 -12.21 3.80 12.63
CA PHE A 109 -11.15 4.74 12.94
C PHE A 109 -11.07 5.86 11.90
N TYR A 110 -11.09 5.55 10.60
CA TYR A 110 -11.05 6.58 9.54
C TYR A 110 -12.27 7.49 9.57
N GLU A 111 -13.46 6.93 9.82
CA GLU A 111 -14.68 7.73 10.04
C GLU A 111 -14.55 8.64 11.27
N TYR A 112 -13.91 8.15 12.34
CA TYR A 112 -13.62 8.96 13.51
C TYR A 112 -12.67 10.12 13.18
N LEU A 113 -11.62 9.87 12.39
CA LEU A 113 -10.67 10.91 11.96
C LEU A 113 -11.39 12.01 11.17
N GLY A 114 -12.31 11.63 10.27
CA GLY A 114 -13.17 12.59 9.57
C GLY A 114 -14.04 13.44 10.51
N LYS A 115 -14.47 12.92 11.66
CA LYS A 115 -15.25 13.67 12.67
C LYS A 115 -14.42 14.69 13.46
N ILE A 116 -13.09 14.57 13.44
CA ILE A 116 -12.17 15.50 14.09
C ILE A 116 -11.40 16.35 13.05
N ASP A 117 -11.98 16.52 11.86
CA ASP A 117 -11.48 17.33 10.74
C ASP A 117 -10.11 16.86 10.19
N VAL A 118 -9.83 15.56 10.28
CA VAL A 118 -8.68 14.94 9.59
C VAL A 118 -9.17 14.37 8.27
N GLU A 119 -8.70 14.93 7.15
CA GLU A 119 -9.06 14.49 5.81
C GLU A 119 -8.36 13.17 5.46
N ILE A 120 -9.12 12.09 5.34
CA ILE A 120 -8.66 10.78 4.89
C ILE A 120 -9.66 10.22 3.88
N ASP A 121 -9.16 9.69 2.77
CA ASP A 121 -10.00 9.02 1.78
C ASP A 121 -10.37 7.60 2.25
N ALA A 122 -11.47 7.50 3.00
CA ALA A 122 -12.03 6.22 3.42
C ALA A 122 -12.58 5.38 2.26
N SER A 123 -12.74 5.94 1.05
CA SER A 123 -13.28 5.19 -0.10
C SER A 123 -12.38 4.03 -0.52
N VAL A 124 -11.07 4.18 -0.33
CA VAL A 124 -10.06 3.16 -0.67
C VAL A 124 -10.17 1.94 0.26
N LEU A 125 -10.30 2.17 1.56
CA LEU A 125 -10.54 1.10 2.54
C LEU A 125 -11.91 0.42 2.31
N ASN A 126 -12.94 1.20 1.97
CA ASN A 126 -14.26 0.66 1.64
C ASN A 126 -14.25 -0.18 0.34
N GLU A 127 -13.41 0.17 -0.63
CA GLU A 127 -13.15 -0.66 -1.79
C GLU A 127 -12.43 -1.95 -1.40
N ALA A 128 -11.40 -1.86 -0.56
CA ALA A 128 -10.67 -3.02 -0.06
C ALA A 128 -11.61 -4.00 0.66
N TYR A 129 -12.43 -3.49 1.57
CA TYR A 129 -13.39 -4.30 2.32
C TYR A 129 -14.35 -5.06 1.39
N ARG A 130 -14.91 -4.38 0.39
CA ARG A 130 -15.82 -5.02 -0.57
C ARG A 130 -15.12 -6.10 -1.39
N LYS A 131 -13.88 -5.88 -1.80
CA LYS A 131 -13.13 -6.82 -2.65
C LYS A 131 -12.61 -8.02 -1.87
N VAL A 132 -12.06 -7.81 -0.68
CA VAL A 132 -11.44 -8.84 0.16
C VAL A 132 -12.48 -9.61 0.98
N CYS A 133 -13.46 -8.89 1.54
CA CYS A 133 -14.39 -9.41 2.55
C CYS A 133 -15.87 -9.42 2.12
N GLY A 134 -16.22 -8.93 0.93
CA GLY A 134 -17.62 -8.78 0.49
C GLY A 134 -18.32 -10.09 0.12
N GLY A 135 -17.56 -11.16 -0.13
CA GLY A 135 -18.06 -12.47 -0.57
C GLY A 135 -18.42 -13.43 0.57
N LYS A 136 -18.59 -14.71 0.22
CA LYS A 136 -18.74 -15.82 1.19
C LYS A 136 -17.41 -16.35 1.70
N ASP A 137 -16.35 -16.14 0.92
CA ASP A 137 -14.99 -16.58 1.19
C ASP A 137 -14.08 -15.34 1.24
N LEU A 138 -13.00 -15.43 2.01
CA LEU A 138 -11.97 -14.41 2.05
C LEU A 138 -11.22 -14.39 0.71
N GLN A 139 -11.16 -13.23 0.07
CA GLN A 139 -10.52 -13.03 -1.23
C GLN A 139 -9.24 -12.21 -1.04
N LEU A 140 -8.19 -12.88 -0.54
CA LEU A 140 -6.87 -12.28 -0.50
C LEU A 140 -6.34 -12.11 -1.91
N ILE A 141 -5.52 -11.10 -2.07
CA ILE A 141 -4.94 -10.75 -3.35
C ILE A 141 -3.73 -11.65 -3.57
N GLU A 142 -3.95 -12.72 -4.32
CA GLU A 142 -2.86 -13.58 -4.79
C GLU A 142 -1.88 -12.82 -5.71
N ARG A 143 -2.36 -11.72 -6.31
CA ARG A 143 -1.64 -10.94 -7.31
C ARG A 143 -2.11 -9.51 -7.32
N ILE A 144 -1.20 -8.60 -6.99
CA ILE A 144 -1.52 -7.18 -6.86
C ILE A 144 -2.06 -6.65 -8.21
N PRO A 145 -3.24 -6.02 -8.23
CA PRO A 145 -3.92 -5.60 -9.47
C PRO A 145 -3.32 -4.29 -9.98
N TYR A 146 -2.05 -4.34 -10.31
CA TYR A 146 -1.29 -3.20 -10.78
C TYR A 146 -1.85 -2.67 -12.10
N THR A 147 -2.34 -1.43 -12.07
CA THR A 147 -2.68 -0.68 -13.28
C THR A 147 -1.43 -0.04 -13.90
N GLY A 148 -0.38 0.11 -13.08
CA GLY A 148 0.88 0.75 -13.41
C GLY A 148 0.91 2.23 -13.04
N ASP A 149 -0.18 2.80 -12.53
CA ASP A 149 -0.24 4.22 -12.13
C ASP A 149 0.13 4.43 -10.65
N GLU A 150 0.25 3.34 -9.89
CA GLU A 150 0.43 3.38 -8.44
C GLU A 150 1.88 3.63 -8.06
N LEU A 151 2.11 4.28 -6.92
CA LEU A 151 3.45 4.50 -6.39
C LEU A 151 4.10 3.14 -6.09
N TRP A 152 5.34 2.99 -6.53
CA TRP A 152 6.16 1.81 -6.26
C TRP A 152 7.23 2.14 -5.22
N MET A 153 7.98 3.22 -5.45
CA MET A 153 9.07 3.65 -4.57
C MET A 153 9.44 5.10 -4.84
N GLU A 154 10.18 5.71 -3.92
CA GLU A 154 10.85 7.00 -4.14
C GLU A 154 12.36 6.86 -3.96
N LEU A 155 13.13 7.52 -4.82
CA LEU A 155 14.59 7.57 -4.71
C LEU A 155 15.05 9.00 -4.55
N ALA A 156 15.84 9.27 -3.51
CA ALA A 156 16.50 10.56 -3.34
C ALA A 156 17.41 10.85 -4.54
N SER A 157 17.27 12.03 -5.13
CA SER A 157 18.14 12.43 -6.24
C SER A 157 19.52 12.78 -5.69
N PRO A 158 20.63 12.35 -6.32
CA PRO A 158 21.96 12.63 -5.81
C PRO A 158 22.21 14.15 -5.65
N GLY A 159 22.41 14.59 -4.41
CA GLY A 159 22.73 15.99 -4.10
C GLY A 159 21.53 16.93 -3.95
N THR A 160 20.30 16.43 -3.87
CA THR A 160 19.11 17.23 -3.53
C THR A 160 18.29 16.55 -2.43
N ASP A 161 17.44 17.33 -1.75
CA ASP A 161 16.44 16.81 -0.80
C ASP A 161 15.15 16.35 -1.52
N GLU A 162 15.15 16.36 -2.87
CA GLU A 162 13.99 15.99 -3.67
C GLU A 162 14.03 14.50 -4.06
N ALA A 163 12.99 13.76 -3.68
CA ALA A 163 12.81 12.37 -4.07
C ALA A 163 12.10 12.27 -5.43
N THR A 164 12.57 11.35 -6.27
CA THR A 164 11.95 11.02 -7.55
C THR A 164 11.01 9.83 -7.37
N PRO A 165 9.68 10.00 -7.60
CA PRO A 165 8.73 8.91 -7.46
C PRO A 165 8.70 8.00 -8.69
N PHE A 166 8.80 6.71 -8.44
CA PHE A 166 8.65 5.63 -9.41
C PHE A 166 7.29 4.96 -9.23
N GLN A 167 6.61 4.72 -10.34
CA GLN A 167 5.31 4.05 -10.35
C GLN A 167 5.49 2.57 -10.71
N ILE A 168 4.46 1.76 -10.49
CA ILE A 168 4.53 0.34 -10.86
C ILE A 168 4.70 0.13 -12.38
N CYS A 169 4.27 1.07 -13.24
CA CYS A 169 4.62 0.97 -14.65
C CYS A 169 6.13 1.05 -14.90
N ASP A 170 6.86 1.78 -14.05
CA ASP A 170 8.31 1.87 -14.11
C ASP A 170 8.93 0.53 -13.73
N TYR A 171 8.44 -0.11 -12.65
CA TYR A 171 8.80 -1.49 -12.28
C TYR A 171 8.63 -2.47 -13.43
N TRP A 172 7.46 -2.49 -14.08
CA TRP A 172 7.21 -3.36 -15.23
C TRP A 172 8.13 -3.10 -16.41
N MET A 173 8.42 -1.83 -16.70
CA MET A 173 9.34 -1.50 -17.79
C MET A 173 10.78 -1.90 -17.47
N ILE A 174 11.20 -1.85 -16.21
CA ILE A 174 12.54 -2.30 -15.80
C ILE A 174 12.64 -3.83 -15.89
N ILE A 175 11.60 -4.58 -15.51
CA ILE A 175 11.57 -6.04 -15.73
C ILE A 175 11.65 -6.37 -17.22
N MET A 176 10.90 -5.65 -18.06
CA MET A 176 10.99 -5.83 -19.52
C MET A 176 12.36 -5.46 -20.08
N TYR A 177 13.00 -4.41 -19.56
CA TYR A 177 14.37 -4.05 -19.91
C TYR A 177 15.34 -5.20 -19.60
N ASP A 178 15.28 -5.78 -18.39
CA ASP A 178 16.16 -6.90 -18.02
C ASP A 178 15.89 -8.14 -18.88
N ARG A 179 14.60 -8.50 -19.10
CA ARG A 179 14.20 -9.60 -19.98
C ARG A 179 14.68 -9.44 -21.42
N LEU A 180 14.68 -8.21 -21.94
CA LEU A 180 15.14 -7.89 -23.29
C LEU A 180 16.67 -7.74 -23.38
N GLY A 181 17.41 -8.34 -22.44
CA GLY A 181 18.86 -8.35 -22.45
C GLY A 181 19.48 -6.99 -22.08
N ARG A 182 18.80 -6.21 -21.24
CA ARG A 182 19.26 -4.91 -20.74
C ARG A 182 19.52 -3.90 -21.87
N SER A 183 18.67 -3.93 -22.88
CA SER A 183 18.75 -3.05 -24.05
C SER A 183 17.58 -2.08 -24.11
N TRP A 184 17.90 -0.79 -24.03
CA TRP A 184 16.92 0.28 -24.18
C TRP A 184 16.36 0.35 -25.61
N ASP A 185 17.17 0.03 -26.60
CA ASP A 185 16.76 0.00 -28.01
C ASP A 185 15.78 -1.17 -28.25
N ALA A 186 16.06 -2.35 -27.70
CA ALA A 186 15.16 -3.49 -27.80
C ALA A 186 13.82 -3.24 -27.10
N LEU A 187 13.84 -2.53 -25.96
CA LEU A 187 12.62 -2.12 -25.28
C LEU A 187 11.83 -1.10 -26.11
N ASP A 188 12.46 -0.05 -26.66
CA ASP A 188 11.75 0.91 -27.52
C ASP A 188 11.19 0.25 -28.78
N GLU A 189 11.95 -0.63 -29.44
CA GLU A 189 11.48 -1.41 -30.59
C GLU A 189 10.27 -2.28 -30.23
N THR A 190 10.33 -2.99 -29.11
CA THR A 190 9.20 -3.77 -28.59
C THR A 190 7.97 -2.88 -28.43
N LEU A 191 8.12 -1.71 -27.78
CA LEU A 191 7.04 -0.77 -27.53
C LEU A 191 6.46 -0.11 -28.80
N GLN A 192 7.11 -0.20 -29.96
CA GLN A 192 6.53 0.27 -31.23
C GLN A 192 5.45 -0.67 -31.76
N SER A 193 5.46 -1.94 -31.36
CA SER A 193 4.53 -2.97 -31.82
C SER A 193 3.35 -3.21 -30.88
N VAL A 194 3.37 -2.64 -29.67
CA VAL A 194 2.36 -2.92 -28.63
C VAL A 194 1.12 -2.05 -28.78
N PRO A 195 -0.03 -2.46 -28.24
CA PRO A 195 -1.19 -1.58 -28.18
C PRO A 195 -0.90 -0.31 -27.37
N SER A 196 -1.57 0.80 -27.70
CA SER A 196 -1.37 2.09 -27.04
C SER A 196 0.09 2.62 -27.09
N VAL A 197 0.84 2.31 -28.18
CA VAL A 197 2.23 2.74 -28.44
C VAL A 197 2.54 4.14 -27.91
N ARG A 198 1.73 5.15 -28.27
CA ARG A 198 1.97 6.55 -27.86
C ARG A 198 2.07 6.73 -26.35
N GLU A 199 1.19 6.08 -25.60
CA GLU A 199 1.20 6.16 -24.13
C GLU A 199 2.39 5.40 -23.54
N LYS A 200 2.63 4.17 -24.02
CA LYS A 200 3.73 3.34 -23.54
C LYS A 200 5.09 4.00 -23.81
N ARG A 201 5.29 4.55 -25.00
CA ARG A 201 6.50 5.33 -25.32
C ARG A 201 6.64 6.59 -24.48
N ARG A 202 5.54 7.28 -24.17
CA ARG A 202 5.59 8.43 -23.24
C ARG A 202 6.05 8.00 -21.84
N ARG A 203 5.52 6.89 -21.30
CA ARG A 203 5.94 6.34 -20.01
C ARG A 203 7.39 5.88 -20.03
N PHE A 204 7.83 5.24 -21.11
CA PHE A 204 9.23 4.85 -21.32
C PHE A 204 10.18 6.05 -21.28
N LEU A 205 9.84 7.13 -21.97
CA LEU A 205 10.64 8.36 -21.94
C LEU A 205 10.64 9.01 -20.55
N ALA A 206 9.51 8.95 -19.84
CA ALA A 206 9.41 9.43 -18.46
C ALA A 206 10.29 8.59 -17.51
N LEU A 207 10.26 7.26 -17.62
CA LEU A 207 11.15 6.37 -16.87
C LEU A 207 12.62 6.71 -17.09
N ARG A 208 13.04 6.87 -18.35
CA ARG A 208 14.41 7.26 -18.70
C ARG A 208 14.82 8.58 -18.04
N HIS A 209 13.90 9.54 -17.97
CA HIS A 209 14.14 10.80 -17.27
C HIS A 209 14.25 10.62 -15.76
N LYS A 210 13.35 9.85 -15.13
CA LYS A 210 13.39 9.55 -13.68
C LYS A 210 14.70 8.85 -13.29
N LEU A 211 15.13 7.86 -14.06
CA LEU A 211 16.37 7.14 -13.82
C LEU A 211 17.61 8.05 -13.92
N ARG A 212 17.60 9.06 -14.80
CA ARG A 212 18.67 10.07 -14.83
C ARG A 212 18.70 10.93 -13.58
N LEU A 213 17.55 11.41 -13.15
CA LEU A 213 17.44 12.22 -11.93
C LEU A 213 17.91 11.42 -10.70
N ALA A 214 17.54 10.15 -10.63
CA ALA A 214 17.97 9.24 -9.57
C ALA A 214 19.39 8.67 -9.72
N GLY A 215 20.13 9.01 -10.79
CA GLY A 215 21.49 8.50 -11.04
C GLY A 215 21.57 6.99 -11.29
N CYS A 216 20.49 6.39 -11.81
CA CYS A 216 20.33 4.94 -11.98
C CYS A 216 20.12 4.51 -13.45
N GLU A 217 20.34 5.40 -14.44
CA GLU A 217 20.08 5.10 -15.87
C GLU A 217 20.95 3.96 -16.43
N ASP A 218 22.17 3.79 -15.91
CA ASP A 218 23.16 2.81 -16.40
C ASP A 218 22.91 1.39 -15.87
N SER A 219 22.16 1.24 -14.77
CA SER A 219 21.89 -0.07 -14.16
C SER A 219 20.52 -0.08 -13.45
N PRO A 220 19.43 0.20 -14.18
CA PRO A 220 18.08 0.28 -13.60
C PRO A 220 17.61 -1.06 -13.04
N GLU A 221 18.14 -2.19 -13.53
CA GLU A 221 17.81 -3.52 -13.05
C GLU A 221 18.16 -3.69 -11.57
N ARG A 222 19.12 -2.92 -11.05
CA ARG A 222 19.47 -2.95 -9.62
C ARG A 222 18.33 -2.49 -8.72
N LEU A 223 17.36 -1.76 -9.26
CA LEU A 223 16.14 -1.36 -8.55
C LEU A 223 15.16 -2.54 -8.37
N VAL A 224 15.34 -3.63 -9.12
CA VAL A 224 14.44 -4.80 -9.11
C VAL A 224 15.14 -6.14 -8.87
N ILE A 225 16.49 -6.21 -8.95
CA ILE A 225 17.25 -7.46 -8.77
C ILE A 225 16.93 -8.10 -7.41
N GLY A 226 16.54 -9.39 -7.44
CA GLY A 226 16.17 -10.17 -6.26
C GLY A 226 14.74 -9.93 -5.76
N GLN A 227 13.96 -9.10 -6.45
CA GLN A 227 12.60 -8.71 -6.07
C GLN A 227 11.54 -9.15 -7.10
N PHE A 228 11.89 -9.98 -8.08
CA PHE A 228 10.92 -10.46 -9.06
C PHE A 228 11.20 -11.90 -9.51
N ASP A 229 10.13 -12.66 -9.79
CA ASP A 229 10.16 -14.05 -10.26
C ASP A 229 9.56 -14.22 -11.66
N GLU A 230 9.41 -15.46 -12.16
CA GLU A 230 8.83 -15.73 -13.49
C GLU A 230 7.42 -15.17 -13.65
N ARG A 231 6.65 -15.09 -12.56
CA ARG A 231 5.28 -14.55 -12.59
C ARG A 231 5.32 -13.04 -12.80
N ASP A 232 6.22 -12.33 -12.14
CA ASP A 232 6.40 -10.88 -12.36
C ASP A 232 6.82 -10.55 -13.80
N ILE A 233 7.55 -11.46 -14.44
CA ILE A 233 7.87 -11.34 -15.87
C ILE A 233 6.60 -11.46 -16.72
N GLU A 234 5.75 -12.45 -16.47
CA GLU A 234 4.47 -12.57 -17.17
C GLU A 234 3.58 -11.34 -16.94
N ASP A 235 3.62 -10.76 -15.75
CA ASP A 235 2.89 -9.56 -15.37
C ASP A 235 3.35 -8.35 -16.17
N ALA A 236 4.66 -8.15 -16.25
CA ALA A 236 5.27 -7.10 -17.03
C ALA A 236 4.90 -7.24 -18.52
N GLU A 237 4.97 -8.45 -19.08
CA GLU A 237 4.54 -8.74 -20.45
C GLU A 237 3.05 -8.42 -20.63
N ARG A 238 2.17 -8.97 -19.78
CA ARG A 238 0.74 -8.68 -19.84
C ARG A 238 0.46 -7.20 -19.76
N TRP A 239 1.13 -6.47 -18.87
CA TRP A 239 0.97 -5.02 -18.75
C TRP A 239 1.41 -4.29 -20.03
N VAL A 240 2.56 -4.64 -20.60
CA VAL A 240 3.08 -4.05 -21.85
C VAL A 240 2.16 -4.29 -23.04
N TYR A 241 1.68 -5.53 -23.21
CA TYR A 241 0.83 -5.92 -24.35
C TYR A 241 -0.67 -5.64 -24.15
N ARG A 242 -1.10 -5.23 -22.95
CA ARG A 242 -2.51 -4.93 -22.67
C ARG A 242 -2.97 -3.65 -23.40
N ARG A 243 -4.11 -3.75 -24.10
CA ARG A 243 -4.89 -2.58 -24.53
C ARG A 243 -5.46 -1.86 -23.32
N ARG A 244 -5.20 -0.56 -23.21
CA ARG A 244 -5.88 0.27 -22.19
C ARG A 244 -7.38 0.25 -22.50
N VAL A 245 -8.16 -0.34 -21.61
CA VAL A 245 -9.61 -0.16 -21.62
C VAL A 245 -9.83 1.29 -21.19
N LYS A 246 -10.41 2.13 -22.06
CA LYS A 246 -10.81 3.49 -21.66
C LYS A 246 -11.68 3.34 -20.41
N ALA A 247 -11.30 3.99 -19.32
CA ALA A 247 -12.20 4.15 -18.19
C ALA A 247 -13.54 4.68 -18.73
N PRO A 248 -14.69 4.11 -18.31
CA PRO A 248 -15.98 4.68 -18.68
C PRO A 248 -15.94 6.17 -18.29
N ALA A 249 -16.29 7.03 -19.25
CA ALA A 249 -16.35 8.46 -19.00
C ALA A 249 -17.20 8.66 -17.74
N ARG A 250 -16.62 9.28 -16.70
CA ARG A 250 -17.39 9.78 -15.57
C ARG A 250 -18.53 10.62 -16.18
N GLN A 251 -19.75 10.15 -16.05
CA GLN A 251 -20.92 10.93 -16.42
C GLN A 251 -20.87 12.18 -15.53
N ALA A 252 -20.89 13.33 -16.21
CA ALA A 252 -20.78 14.65 -15.63
C ALA A 252 -21.91 14.95 -14.63
#